data_AF-A0A0A3IYE5-F1
#
_entry.id   AF-A0A0A3IYE5-F1
#
_cell.length_a   1.000
_cell.length_b   1.000
_cell.length_c   1.000
_cell.angle_alpha   90.00
_cell.angle_beta   90.00
_cell.angle_gamma   90.00
#
_symmetry.space_group_name_H-M   'P 1'
#
loop_
_entity.id
_entity.type
_entity.pdbx_description
1 polymer ?
#
loop_
_entity_poly.entity_id
_entity_poly.type
_entity_poly.pdbx_seq_one_letter_code
_entity_poly.pdbx_strand_id
1 'polypeptide(L)'
;MSKFNPEKLYVKFRNGYTAIQPVVPRRYTLTHSDETGNLFLTIGNKYAWDEVNREMRDEVLGEWCSYGGHLYYYVYLYIDQGEFDQNISARRNEIFRRELPLALKAIRYGDRLLFTKYPYLDKANIIVNFISSYPQFTRQENWGAFSSFVT
;
A
#
# COMPACT_ATOMS: atom_id res chain seq x y z
N MET A 1 17.60 -2.94 5.63
CA MET A 1 16.53 -2.38 4.78
C MET A 1 16.95 -2.57 3.34
N SER A 2 16.14 -3.26 2.55
CA SER A 2 16.34 -3.30 1.10
C SER A 2 16.16 -1.88 0.54
N LYS A 3 17.07 -1.46 -0.34
CA LYS A 3 16.96 -0.18 -1.04
C LYS A 3 15.93 -0.36 -2.15
N PHE A 4 14.98 0.58 -2.28
CA PHE A 4 14.03 0.56 -3.39
C PHE A 4 14.77 0.57 -4.73
N ASN A 5 14.45 -0.38 -5.60
CA ASN A 5 14.97 -0.47 -6.96
C ASN A 5 13.83 -0.27 -7.98
N PRO A 6 13.78 0.87 -8.70
CA PRO A 6 12.79 1.13 -9.74
C PRO A 6 12.68 0.06 -10.82
N GLU A 7 13.79 -0.60 -11.18
CA GLU A 7 13.84 -1.60 -12.26
C GLU A 7 13.11 -2.89 -11.90
N LYS A 8 12.85 -3.11 -10.60
CA LYS A 8 12.11 -4.26 -10.09
C LYS A 8 10.63 -3.96 -9.85
N LEU A 9 10.15 -2.75 -10.17
CA LEU A 9 8.75 -2.37 -10.03
C LEU A 9 8.02 -2.48 -11.37
N TYR A 10 6.99 -3.31 -11.41
CA TYR A 10 6.09 -3.46 -12.54
C TYR A 10 4.73 -2.84 -12.21
N VAL A 11 4.32 -1.85 -13.00
CA VAL A 11 3.06 -1.13 -12.79
C VAL A 11 2.06 -1.51 -13.88
N LYS A 12 0.83 -1.81 -13.49
CA LYS A 12 -0.28 -2.02 -14.41
C LYS A 12 -1.53 -1.29 -13.96
N PHE A 13 -2.28 -0.81 -14.94
CA PHE A 13 -3.56 -0.13 -14.71
C PHE A 13 -4.70 -1.00 -15.20
N ARG A 14 -5.81 -1.02 -14.45
CA ARG A 14 -7.01 -1.81 -14.77
C ARG A 14 -8.24 -0.91 -14.90
N ASN A 15 -9.27 -1.41 -15.57
CA ASN A 15 -10.61 -0.81 -15.60
C ASN A 15 -10.63 0.65 -16.09
N GLY A 16 -9.83 0.97 -17.12
CA GLY A 16 -9.79 2.31 -17.72
C GLY A 16 -9.00 3.35 -16.91
N TYR A 17 -8.31 2.94 -15.84
CA TYR A 17 -7.43 3.83 -15.10
C TYR A 17 -6.20 4.15 -15.93
N THR A 18 -5.76 5.39 -15.87
CA THR A 18 -4.54 5.84 -16.51
C THR A 18 -3.56 6.32 -15.45
N ALA A 19 -2.34 6.63 -15.89
CA ALA A 19 -1.31 7.18 -15.02
C ALA A 19 -1.65 8.57 -14.44
N ILE A 20 -2.77 9.19 -14.83
CA ILE A 20 -3.14 10.56 -14.41
C ILE A 20 -4.59 10.73 -13.98
N GLN A 21 -5.46 9.72 -14.13
CA GLN A 21 -6.87 9.79 -13.71
C GLN A 21 -7.52 8.41 -13.61
N PRO A 22 -8.65 8.28 -12.88
CA PRO A 22 -9.16 9.23 -11.87
C PRO A 22 -8.31 9.19 -10.58
N VAL A 23 -8.44 10.22 -9.74
CA VAL A 23 -7.80 10.28 -8.39
C VAL A 23 -8.65 9.54 -7.36
N VAL A 24 -9.98 9.68 -7.40
CA VAL A 24 -10.92 9.05 -6.47
C VAL A 24 -12.09 8.45 -7.24
N PRO A 25 -12.51 7.20 -6.93
CA PRO A 25 -11.76 6.23 -6.15
C PRO A 25 -10.49 5.83 -6.91
N ARG A 26 -9.39 5.53 -6.23
CA ARG A 26 -8.20 4.92 -6.86
C ARG A 26 -7.53 4.04 -5.84
N ARG A 27 -7.46 2.76 -6.17
CA ARG A 27 -6.98 1.68 -5.33
C ARG A 27 -5.71 1.09 -5.88
N TYR A 28 -4.87 0.66 -4.95
CA TYR A 28 -3.55 0.12 -5.18
C TYR A 28 -3.49 -1.26 -4.54
N THR A 29 -2.98 -2.23 -5.27
CA THR A 29 -2.63 -3.56 -4.75
C THR A 29 -1.17 -3.76 -5.08
N LEU A 30 -0.31 -3.68 -4.06
CA LEU A 30 1.11 -3.95 -4.18
C LEU A 30 1.40 -5.35 -3.64
N THR A 31 1.92 -6.23 -4.49
CA THR A 31 2.41 -7.56 -4.13
C THR A 31 3.88 -7.69 -4.47
N HIS A 32 4.51 -8.78 -4.04
CA HIS A 32 5.92 -9.03 -4.31
C HIS A 32 6.20 -10.51 -4.52
N SER A 33 7.38 -10.80 -5.07
CA SER A 33 7.94 -12.14 -5.19
C SER A 33 9.18 -12.24 -4.31
N ASP A 34 9.13 -13.12 -3.31
CA ASP A 34 10.28 -13.40 -2.42
C ASP A 34 11.50 -13.94 -3.19
N GLU A 35 11.27 -14.72 -4.24
CA GLU A 35 12.32 -15.33 -5.05
C GLU A 35 13.11 -14.30 -5.87
N THR A 36 12.41 -13.35 -6.50
CA THR A 36 13.02 -12.39 -7.43
C THR A 36 13.26 -11.02 -6.80
N GLY A 37 12.58 -10.71 -5.71
CA GLY A 37 12.48 -9.38 -5.12
C GLY A 37 11.73 -8.37 -6.00
N ASN A 38 10.95 -8.84 -6.96
CA ASN A 38 10.13 -7.99 -7.82
C ASN A 38 8.89 -7.49 -7.08
N LEU A 39 8.50 -6.26 -7.37
CA LEU A 39 7.29 -5.61 -6.87
C LEU A 39 6.30 -5.45 -8.00
N PHE A 40 5.03 -5.75 -7.74
CA PHE A 40 3.95 -5.65 -8.71
C PHE A 40 2.88 -4.71 -8.17
N LEU A 41 2.68 -3.58 -8.82
CA LEU A 41 1.70 -2.57 -8.45
C LEU A 41 0.54 -2.54 -9.43
N THR A 42 -0.65 -2.86 -8.92
CA THR A 42 -1.89 -2.82 -9.69
C THR A 42 -2.75 -1.64 -9.26
N ILE A 43 -3.14 -0.79 -10.21
CA ILE A 43 -3.90 0.43 -9.96
C ILE A 43 -5.26 0.37 -10.66
N GLY A 44 -6.35 0.62 -9.95
CA GLY A 44 -7.71 0.56 -10.50
C GLY A 44 -8.81 1.08 -9.56
N ASN A 45 -10.08 0.84 -9.90
CA ASN A 45 -11.23 1.15 -9.04
C ASN A 45 -11.50 0.11 -7.94
N LYS A 46 -10.90 -1.08 -8.05
CA LYS A 46 -11.03 -2.20 -7.13
C LYS A 46 -9.64 -2.76 -6.84
N TYR A 47 -9.47 -3.36 -5.66
CA TYR A 47 -8.27 -4.15 -5.38
C TYR A 47 -8.21 -5.35 -6.31
N ALA A 48 -6.99 -5.71 -6.72
CA ALA A 48 -6.73 -6.86 -7.58
C ALA A 48 -6.69 -8.14 -6.75
N TRP A 49 -7.83 -8.53 -6.19
CA TRP A 49 -7.95 -9.72 -5.33
C TRP A 49 -7.58 -11.05 -6.02
N ASP A 50 -7.60 -11.07 -7.35
CA ASP A 50 -7.11 -12.15 -8.18
C ASP A 50 -5.58 -12.30 -8.18
N GLU A 51 -4.84 -11.29 -7.72
CA GLU A 51 -3.38 -11.26 -7.66
C GLU A 51 -2.81 -11.33 -6.24
N VAL A 52 -3.70 -11.28 -5.24
CA VAL A 52 -3.36 -11.43 -3.83
C VAL A 52 -3.16 -12.90 -3.51
N ASN A 53 -2.04 -13.22 -2.86
CA ASN A 53 -1.84 -14.56 -2.29
C ASN A 53 -2.77 -14.73 -1.08
N ARG A 54 -3.81 -15.55 -1.23
CA ARG A 54 -4.84 -15.75 -0.20
C ARG A 54 -4.32 -16.43 1.06
N GLU A 55 -3.22 -17.16 0.98
CA GLU A 55 -2.60 -17.85 2.12
C GLU A 55 -1.60 -16.93 2.84
N MET A 56 -0.73 -16.24 2.09
CA MET A 56 0.32 -15.41 2.68
C MET A 56 -0.17 -14.02 3.14
N ARG A 57 -1.13 -13.45 2.39
CA ARG A 57 -1.73 -12.14 2.66
C ARG A 57 -0.72 -11.04 3.00
N ASP A 58 0.34 -10.97 2.22
CA ASP A 58 1.49 -10.07 2.38
C ASP A 58 1.39 -8.81 1.50
N GLU A 59 0.24 -8.61 0.85
CA GLU A 59 -0.04 -7.44 0.04
C GLU A 59 -0.11 -6.16 0.86
N VAL A 60 0.26 -5.04 0.23
CA VAL A 60 -0.04 -3.69 0.73
C VAL A 60 -1.15 -3.11 -0.12
N LEU A 61 -2.31 -2.90 0.50
CA LEU A 61 -3.45 -2.28 -0.15
C LEU A 61 -3.48 -0.79 0.16
N GLY A 62 -3.77 0.02 -0.85
CA GLY A 62 -3.87 1.47 -0.71
C GLY A 62 -5.10 2.05 -1.38
N GLU A 63 -5.66 3.14 -0.86
CA GLU A 63 -6.83 3.79 -1.44
C GLU A 63 -6.80 5.31 -1.21
N TRP A 64 -7.11 6.07 -2.26
CA TRP A 64 -7.43 7.48 -2.12
C TRP A 64 -8.90 7.67 -1.71
N CYS A 65 -9.11 8.34 -0.58
CA CYS A 65 -10.42 8.69 -0.05
C CYS A 65 -10.54 10.20 0.15
N SER A 66 -11.73 10.76 -0.09
CA SER A 66 -12.04 12.14 0.24
C SER A 66 -13.08 12.20 1.36
N TYR A 67 -12.79 12.97 2.40
CA TYR A 67 -13.69 13.22 3.52
C TYR A 67 -13.65 14.71 3.89
N GLY A 68 -14.81 15.35 3.96
CA GLY A 68 -14.92 16.76 4.35
C GLY A 68 -14.09 17.72 3.49
N GLY A 69 -13.89 17.42 2.19
CA GLY A 69 -13.07 18.22 1.29
C GLY A 69 -11.55 17.99 1.41
N HIS A 70 -11.11 17.17 2.37
CA HIS A 70 -9.73 16.74 2.50
C HIS A 70 -9.50 15.38 1.84
N LEU A 71 -8.28 15.14 1.38
CA LEU A 71 -7.87 13.87 0.78
C LEU A 71 -6.93 13.12 1.73
N TYR A 72 -7.18 11.83 1.85
CA TYR A 72 -6.41 10.91 2.69
C TYR A 72 -6.00 9.69 1.87
N TYR A 73 -4.82 9.17 2.15
CA TYR A 73 -4.38 7.89 1.62
C TYR A 73 -4.52 6.82 2.70
N TYR A 74 -5.44 5.89 2.50
CA TYR A 74 -5.62 4.77 3.41
C TYR A 74 -4.76 3.60 2.96
N VAL A 75 -4.06 2.98 3.92
CA VAL A 75 -3.31 1.74 3.73
C VAL A 75 -3.95 0.66 4.59
N TYR A 76 -4.04 -0.56 4.06
CA TYR A 76 -4.56 -1.72 4.80
C TYR A 76 -3.53 -2.84 4.77
N LEU A 77 -3.16 -3.31 5.95
CA LEU A 77 -2.15 -4.35 6.17
C LEU A 77 -2.80 -5.51 6.93
N TYR A 78 -2.77 -6.69 6.32
CA TYR A 78 -3.43 -7.86 6.86
C TYR A 78 -2.48 -8.65 7.78
N ILE A 79 -2.65 -8.48 9.09
CA ILE A 79 -1.85 -9.21 10.09
C ILE A 79 -2.43 -10.62 10.27
N ASP A 80 -3.70 -10.71 10.64
CA ASP A 80 -4.45 -11.96 10.84
C ASP A 80 -5.95 -11.67 11.01
N GLN A 81 -6.78 -12.71 10.98
CA GLN A 81 -8.18 -12.78 11.40
C GLN A 81 -8.46 -14.07 12.19
N GLY A 82 -7.47 -14.63 12.87
CA GLY A 82 -7.58 -15.83 13.72
C GLY A 82 -6.98 -17.11 13.15
N GLU A 83 -6.38 -17.06 11.97
CA GLU A 83 -5.63 -18.18 11.36
C GLU A 83 -4.23 -18.37 11.98
N PHE A 84 -3.72 -17.38 12.71
CA PHE A 84 -2.39 -17.39 13.30
C PHE A 84 -2.43 -17.25 14.83
N ASP A 85 -1.45 -17.87 15.48
CA ASP A 85 -1.18 -17.60 16.89
C ASP A 85 -0.59 -16.19 17.09
N GLN A 86 -0.60 -15.74 18.34
CA GLN A 86 -0.14 -14.41 18.71
C GLN A 86 1.33 -14.13 18.34
N ASN A 87 2.21 -15.15 18.35
CA ASN A 87 3.63 -14.98 18.04
C ASN A 87 3.83 -14.76 16.53
N ILE A 88 3.12 -15.51 15.70
CA ILE A 88 3.14 -15.33 14.25
C ILE A 88 2.55 -13.96 13.88
N SER A 89 1.42 -13.56 14.47
CA SER A 89 0.85 -12.22 14.27
C SER A 89 1.79 -11.10 14.68
N ALA A 90 2.51 -11.26 15.81
CA ALA A 90 3.51 -10.29 16.25
C ALA A 90 4.63 -10.10 15.21
N ARG A 91 5.17 -11.22 14.68
CA ARG A 91 6.22 -11.21 13.66
C ARG A 91 5.73 -10.61 12.35
N ARG A 92 4.51 -10.93 11.91
CA ARG A 92 3.91 -10.33 10.71
C ARG A 92 3.77 -8.81 10.86
N ASN A 93 3.26 -8.36 12.01
CA ASN A 93 3.16 -6.93 12.32
C ASN A 93 4.52 -6.21 12.31
N GLU A 94 5.58 -6.84 12.82
CA GLU A 94 6.94 -6.31 12.74
C GLU A 94 7.44 -6.19 11.30
N ILE A 95 7.25 -7.24 10.49
CA ILE A 95 7.67 -7.26 9.08
C ILE A 95 6.94 -6.16 8.31
N PHE A 96 5.62 -6.04 8.44
CA PHE A 96 4.87 -4.99 7.77
C PHE A 96 5.40 -3.60 8.13
N ARG A 97 5.62 -3.31 9.41
CA ARG A 97 6.17 -2.01 9.84
C ARG A 97 7.55 -1.73 9.25
N ARG A 98 8.40 -2.76 9.19
CA ARG A 98 9.75 -2.66 8.64
C ARG A 98 9.75 -2.39 7.14
N GLU A 99 8.87 -3.04 6.38
CA GLU A 99 8.84 -2.97 4.92
C GLU A 99 7.91 -1.87 4.36
N LEU A 100 6.98 -1.35 5.16
CA LEU A 100 6.02 -0.34 4.71
C LEU A 100 6.66 0.92 4.07
N PRO A 101 7.79 1.48 4.57
CA PRO A 101 8.44 2.59 3.89
C PRO A 101 8.86 2.28 2.44
N LEU A 102 9.27 1.04 2.15
CA LEU A 102 9.60 0.61 0.79
C LEU A 102 8.34 0.46 -0.05
N ALA A 103 7.27 -0.10 0.50
CA ALA A 103 5.98 -0.22 -0.19
C ALA A 103 5.39 1.15 -0.55
N LEU A 104 5.43 2.12 0.36
CA LEU A 104 4.97 3.48 0.11
C LEU A 104 5.80 4.18 -0.98
N LYS A 105 7.13 4.00 -0.97
CA LYS A 105 8.01 4.47 -2.05
C LYS A 105 7.63 3.86 -3.39
N ALA A 106 7.40 2.54 -3.43
CA ALA A 106 7.01 1.83 -4.64
C ALA A 106 5.66 2.31 -5.19
N ILE A 107 4.66 2.51 -4.33
CA ILE A 107 3.35 3.06 -4.68
C ILE A 107 3.48 4.47 -5.27
N ARG A 108 4.19 5.37 -4.56
CA ARG A 108 4.40 6.75 -5.01
C ARG A 108 5.12 6.75 -6.36
N TYR A 109 6.24 6.05 -6.47
CA TYR A 109 7.05 6.01 -7.69
C TYR A 109 6.31 5.37 -8.86
N GLY A 110 5.53 4.31 -8.59
CA GLY A 110 4.74 3.60 -9.59
C GLY A 110 3.62 4.47 -10.17
N ASP A 111 3.06 5.37 -9.38
CA ASP A 111 2.02 6.31 -9.80
C ASP A 111 2.52 7.75 -9.96
N ARG A 112 3.83 7.93 -10.17
CA ARG A 112 4.50 9.24 -10.17
C ARG A 112 3.86 10.29 -11.07
N LEU A 113 3.31 9.89 -12.22
CA LEU A 113 2.65 10.82 -13.14
C LEU A 113 1.38 11.44 -12.53
N LEU A 114 0.67 10.70 -11.69
CA LEU A 114 -0.47 11.22 -10.94
C LEU A 114 -0.01 12.29 -9.94
N PHE A 115 1.07 12.01 -9.21
CA PHE A 115 1.65 12.94 -8.24
C PHE A 115 2.24 14.19 -8.92
N THR A 116 2.85 14.04 -10.10
CA THR A 116 3.29 15.20 -10.91
C THR A 116 2.12 16.07 -11.34
N LYS A 117 1.00 15.46 -11.78
CA LYS A 117 -0.20 16.19 -12.19
C LYS A 117 -0.94 16.83 -11.00
N TYR A 118 -0.94 16.17 -9.85
CA TYR A 118 -1.63 16.62 -8.64
C TYR A 118 -0.66 16.67 -7.44
N PRO A 119 0.20 17.70 -7.34
CA PRO A 119 1.23 17.76 -6.29
C PRO A 119 0.70 17.81 -4.86
N TYR A 120 -0.57 18.17 -4.66
CA TYR A 120 -1.20 18.15 -3.34
C TYR A 120 -1.32 16.73 -2.75
N LEU A 121 -1.26 15.69 -3.60
CA LEU A 121 -1.25 14.30 -3.15
C LEU A 121 -0.03 13.97 -2.28
N ASP A 122 1.13 14.61 -2.53
CA ASP A 122 2.33 14.38 -1.72
C ASP A 122 2.20 14.88 -0.27
N LYS A 123 1.23 15.75 0.00
CA LYS A 123 0.96 16.33 1.34
C LYS A 123 -0.21 15.68 2.05
N ALA A 124 -0.92 14.76 1.41
CA ALA A 124 -2.06 14.07 2.01
C ALA A 124 -1.59 13.13 3.14
N ASN A 125 -2.37 13.08 4.22
CA ASN A 125 -2.08 12.18 5.34
C ASN A 125 -2.25 10.71 4.91
N ILE A 126 -1.27 9.89 5.29
CA ILE A 126 -1.28 8.44 5.14
C ILE A 126 -1.80 7.82 6.43
N ILE A 127 -2.94 7.15 6.34
CA ILE A 127 -3.60 6.48 7.46
C ILE A 127 -3.47 4.97 7.27
N VAL A 128 -2.66 4.33 8.11
CA VAL A 128 -2.37 2.89 8.04
C VAL A 128 -3.27 2.13 8.99
N ASN A 129 -3.95 1.10 8.47
CA ASN A 129 -4.86 0.25 9.20
C ASN A 129 -4.23 -1.15 9.30
N PHE A 130 -3.81 -1.51 10.52
CA PHE A 130 -3.35 -2.87 10.83
C PHE A 130 -4.57 -3.71 11.20
N ILE A 131 -4.86 -4.74 10.40
CA ILE A 131 -6.03 -5.60 10.53
C ILE A 131 -5.61 -6.88 11.24
N SER A 132 -6.09 -7.11 12.47
CA SER A 132 -5.78 -8.29 13.28
C SER A 132 -7.04 -8.77 14.03
N SER A 133 -7.07 -10.02 14.50
CA SER A 133 -8.01 -10.46 15.53
C SER A 133 -7.54 -10.13 16.95
N TYR A 134 -6.25 -9.85 17.14
CA TYR A 134 -5.67 -9.52 18.42
C TYR A 134 -5.70 -7.99 18.67
N PRO A 135 -6.25 -7.51 19.80
CA PRO A 135 -6.40 -6.08 20.08
C PRO A 135 -5.08 -5.28 20.05
N GLN A 136 -3.96 -5.87 20.47
CA GLN A 136 -2.65 -5.21 20.47
C GLN A 136 -2.09 -4.94 19.07
N PHE A 137 -2.56 -5.67 18.05
CA PHE A 137 -2.11 -5.51 16.67
C PHE A 137 -3.14 -4.77 15.80
N THR A 138 -4.40 -4.70 16.23
CA THR A 138 -5.45 -3.95 15.55
C THR A 138 -5.38 -2.47 15.91
N ARG A 139 -4.91 -1.64 14.97
CA ARG A 139 -4.79 -0.20 15.21
C ARG A 139 -4.74 0.60 13.92
N GLN A 140 -5.09 1.87 14.05
CA GLN A 140 -4.95 2.86 13.00
C GLN A 140 -3.86 3.86 13.39
N GLU A 141 -2.96 4.17 12.46
CA GLU A 141 -1.82 5.06 12.70
C GLU A 141 -1.69 6.09 11.58
N ASN A 142 -1.31 7.32 11.92
CA ASN A 142 -0.88 8.31 10.93
C ASN A 142 0.62 8.14 10.66
N TRP A 143 0.98 7.89 9.39
CA TRP A 143 2.34 7.64 8.93
C TRP A 143 2.95 8.85 8.17
N GLY A 144 2.38 10.04 8.36
CA GLY A 144 2.83 11.27 7.70
C GLY A 144 2.25 11.39 6.30
N ALA A 145 3.08 11.80 5.34
CA ALA A 145 2.66 12.03 3.96
C ALA A 145 3.68 11.47 2.97
N PHE A 146 3.28 11.31 1.70
CA PHE A 146 4.16 10.77 0.65
C PHE A 146 5.43 11.60 0.41
N SER A 147 5.42 12.89 0.76
CA SER A 147 6.62 13.73 0.74
C SER A 147 7.78 13.19 1.60
N SER A 148 7.48 12.37 2.61
CA SER A 148 8.49 11.69 3.45
C SER A 148 9.07 10.42 2.81
N PHE A 149 8.45 9.94 1.72
CA PHE A 149 8.77 8.68 1.04
C PHE A 149 9.21 8.91 -0.41
N VAL A 150 10.06 9.91 -0.63
CA VAL A 150 10.66 10.18 -1.95
C VAL A 150 11.91 9.31 -2.18
N THR A 151 12.20 9.03 -3.45
CA THR A 151 13.40 8.32 -3.92
C THR A 151 14.58 9.24 -4.05
#